data_AF-A0A0C1K4A9-F1
#
_entry.id   AF-A0A0C1K4A9-F1
#
_cell.length_a   1.000
_cell.length_b   1.000
_cell.length_c   1.000
_cell.angle_alpha   90.00
_cell.angle_beta   90.00
_cell.angle_gamma   90.00
#
_symmetry.space_group_name_H-M   'P 1'
#
loop_
_entity.id
_entity.type
_entity.pdbx_description
1 polymer ?
#
loop_
_entity_poly.entity_id
_entity_poly.type
_entity_poly.pdbx_seq_one_letter_code
_entity_poly.pdbx_strand_id
1 'polypeptide(L)'
;MKLRRSERMVVISNYLINHPYELTSLNTFAEKYESAKSSISEDIVIIKRAFEEMEIGYIETITGAGGGVIFTPSISDKEARAMVEELCTKLSESNRILPGGYIYLSDLLSTPSILNNIGRIIAKTFRKQKIDAVMTVATKGVPLANAVANVLNVPFVIVRRDLKITEGSTVSVNYVSGSSGDRIEKMFLSKRSLKAGSRVLIVDDFLKGGGTVNGMISLLREFDSELAGVAVFAENAQTEREHLDYKSLLKVTNIDVKSNKISVEVGNIFDK
;
A
#
# COMPACT_ATOMS: atom_id res chain seq x y z
N MET A 1 -20.12 16.15 -25.94
CA MET A 1 -21.45 16.43 -25.36
C MET A 1 -21.29 17.50 -24.29
N LYS A 2 -21.91 18.67 -24.50
CA LYS A 2 -21.89 19.77 -23.53
C LYS A 2 -22.65 19.38 -22.26
N LEU A 3 -21.95 19.36 -21.13
CA LEU A 3 -22.53 19.08 -19.81
C LEU A 3 -22.87 20.37 -19.06
N ARG A 4 -23.87 20.31 -18.18
CA ARG A 4 -24.09 21.35 -17.16
C ARG A 4 -22.94 21.31 -16.15
N ARG A 5 -22.70 22.43 -15.46
CA ARG A 5 -21.61 22.53 -14.46
C ARG A 5 -21.67 21.43 -13.40
N SER A 6 -22.86 21.18 -12.85
CA SER A 6 -23.07 20.13 -11.83
C SER A 6 -22.70 18.74 -12.34
N GLU A 7 -23.15 18.37 -13.54
CA GLU A 7 -22.84 17.09 -14.19
C GLU A 7 -21.34 16.98 -14.48
N ARG A 8 -20.75 18.06 -15.01
CA ARG A 8 -19.33 18.14 -15.35
C ARG A 8 -18.44 17.94 -14.13
N MET A 9 -18.79 18.56 -13.00
CA MET A 9 -18.06 18.37 -11.75
C MET A 9 -18.11 16.92 -11.28
N VAL A 10 -19.28 16.26 -11.33
CA VAL A 10 -19.40 14.85 -10.94
C VAL A 10 -18.49 13.96 -11.78
N VAL A 11 -18.49 14.13 -13.10
CA VAL A 11 -17.67 13.29 -13.98
C VAL A 11 -16.18 13.59 -13.89
N ILE A 12 -15.79 14.85 -13.65
CA ILE A 12 -14.38 15.22 -13.39
C ILE A 12 -13.93 14.61 -12.06
N SER A 13 -14.71 14.74 -10.98
CA SER A 13 -14.43 14.10 -9.69
C SER A 13 -14.24 12.60 -9.83
N ASN A 14 -15.15 11.92 -10.53
CA ASN A 14 -15.04 10.49 -10.79
C ASN A 14 -13.78 10.16 -11.60
N TYR A 15 -13.46 10.94 -12.63
CA TYR A 15 -12.26 10.73 -13.43
C TYR A 15 -11.00 10.82 -12.56
N LEU A 16 -10.85 11.88 -11.76
CA LEU A 16 -9.69 12.09 -10.91
C LEU A 16 -9.52 10.97 -9.89
N ILE A 17 -10.60 10.51 -9.26
CA ILE A 17 -10.57 9.39 -8.30
C ILE A 17 -10.06 8.09 -8.94
N ASN A 18 -10.39 7.86 -10.22
CA ASN A 18 -9.98 6.66 -10.95
C ASN A 18 -8.60 6.80 -11.64
N HIS A 19 -7.97 7.98 -11.60
CA HIS A 19 -6.64 8.24 -12.16
C HIS A 19 -5.75 8.97 -11.13
N PRO A 20 -5.51 8.36 -9.95
CA PRO A 20 -4.69 8.99 -8.92
C PRO A 20 -3.22 9.04 -9.36
N TYR A 21 -2.47 10.01 -8.84
CA TYR A 21 -1.06 10.25 -9.17
C TYR A 21 -0.75 10.51 -10.65
N GLU A 22 -1.77 10.70 -11.50
CA GLU A 22 -1.61 11.00 -12.92
C GLU A 22 -1.79 12.50 -13.20
N LEU A 23 -0.86 13.09 -13.96
CA LEU A 23 -0.98 14.47 -14.41
C LEU A 23 -2.02 14.57 -15.53
N THR A 24 -3.17 15.14 -15.21
CA THR A 24 -4.25 15.34 -16.17
C THR A 24 -4.29 16.79 -16.65
N SER A 25 -4.11 16.98 -17.96
CA SER A 25 -4.25 18.31 -18.58
C SER A 25 -5.69 18.82 -18.50
N LEU A 26 -5.86 20.11 -18.22
CA LEU A 26 -7.18 20.75 -18.25
C LEU A 26 -7.82 20.73 -19.64
N ASN A 27 -6.99 20.68 -20.70
CA ASN A 27 -7.48 20.60 -22.07
C ASN A 27 -8.23 19.29 -22.32
N THR A 28 -7.81 18.19 -21.68
CA THR A 28 -8.49 16.89 -21.76
C THR A 28 -9.97 17.02 -21.39
N PHE A 29 -10.29 17.76 -20.33
CA PHE A 29 -11.68 18.00 -19.92
C PHE A 29 -12.37 19.07 -20.76
N ALA A 30 -11.65 20.13 -21.14
CA ALA A 30 -12.19 21.22 -21.95
C ALA A 30 -12.70 20.71 -23.31
N GLU A 31 -11.91 19.88 -23.98
CA GLU A 31 -12.25 19.25 -25.26
C GLU A 31 -13.38 18.22 -25.09
N LYS A 32 -13.24 17.31 -24.12
CA LYS A 32 -14.22 16.23 -23.88
C LYS A 32 -15.62 16.74 -23.55
N TYR A 33 -15.72 17.84 -22.81
CA TYR A 33 -16.98 18.40 -22.34
C TYR A 33 -17.38 19.70 -23.07
N GLU A 34 -16.71 20.03 -24.18
CA GLU A 34 -16.98 21.22 -25.01
C GLU A 34 -17.13 22.51 -24.18
N SER A 35 -16.19 22.72 -23.26
CA SER A 35 -16.22 23.77 -22.24
C SER A 35 -14.93 24.59 -22.25
N ALA A 36 -15.01 25.88 -21.93
CA ALA A 36 -13.82 26.72 -21.86
C ALA A 36 -12.88 26.24 -20.74
N LYS A 37 -11.56 26.36 -20.96
CA LYS A 37 -10.54 25.98 -19.98
C LYS A 37 -10.69 26.74 -18.65
N SER A 38 -11.11 28.00 -18.69
CA SER A 38 -11.44 28.80 -17.50
C SER A 38 -12.56 28.16 -16.67
N SER A 39 -13.63 27.69 -17.33
CA SER A 39 -14.74 27.00 -16.65
C SER A 39 -14.31 25.69 -16.01
N ILE A 40 -13.46 24.89 -16.69
CA ILE A 40 -12.87 23.68 -16.11
C ILE A 40 -12.01 24.02 -14.89
N SER A 41 -11.21 25.08 -14.97
CA SER A 41 -10.37 25.52 -13.86
C SER A 41 -11.20 25.92 -12.65
N GLU A 42 -12.30 26.64 -12.83
CA GLU A 42 -13.19 26.98 -11.70
C GLU A 42 -13.85 25.73 -11.09
N ASP A 43 -14.25 24.76 -11.91
CA ASP A 43 -14.83 23.52 -11.42
C ASP A 43 -13.83 22.74 -10.57
N ILE A 44 -12.59 22.64 -11.02
CA ILE A 44 -11.50 21.99 -10.28
C ILE A 44 -11.24 22.70 -8.96
N VAL A 45 -11.30 24.03 -8.89
CA VAL A 45 -11.16 24.75 -7.62
C VAL A 45 -12.26 24.33 -6.64
N ILE A 46 -13.50 24.17 -7.11
CA ILE A 46 -14.61 23.72 -6.26
C ILE A 46 -14.40 22.26 -5.83
N ILE A 47 -14.04 21.37 -6.76
CA ILE A 47 -13.78 19.96 -6.48
C ILE A 47 -12.63 19.81 -5.47
N LYS A 48 -11.54 20.55 -5.67
CA LYS A 48 -10.39 20.59 -4.77
C LYS A 48 -10.82 20.94 -3.35
N ARG A 49 -11.56 22.05 -3.19
CA ARG A 49 -12.05 22.46 -1.88
C ARG A 49 -12.92 21.37 -1.23
N ALA A 50 -13.84 20.78 -1.99
CA ALA A 50 -14.71 19.71 -1.48
C ALA A 50 -13.92 18.44 -1.09
N PHE A 51 -12.91 18.06 -1.88
CA PHE A 51 -12.06 16.90 -1.59
C PHE A 51 -11.20 17.11 -0.35
N GLU A 52 -10.67 18.32 -0.16
CA GLU A 52 -9.88 18.69 1.01
C GLU A 52 -10.75 18.79 2.28
N GLU A 53 -11.91 19.45 2.20
CA GLU A 53 -12.87 19.58 3.32
C GLU A 53 -13.41 18.22 3.78
N MET A 54 -13.64 17.29 2.85
CA MET A 54 -14.11 15.93 3.15
C MET A 54 -12.98 14.92 3.34
N GLU A 55 -11.72 15.37 3.35
CA GLU A 55 -10.51 14.53 3.52
C GLU A 55 -10.40 13.34 2.53
N ILE A 56 -11.01 13.48 1.34
CA ILE A 56 -10.99 12.49 0.26
C ILE A 56 -9.58 12.41 -0.36
N GLY A 57 -8.89 13.55 -0.47
CA GLY A 57 -7.59 13.66 -1.10
C GLY A 57 -7.23 15.09 -1.43
N TYR A 58 -6.10 15.25 -2.13
CA TYR A 58 -5.55 16.55 -2.50
C TYR A 58 -5.52 16.68 -4.01
N ILE A 59 -5.83 17.87 -4.51
CA ILE A 59 -5.64 18.20 -5.92
C ILE A 59 -4.57 19.27 -6.03
N GLU A 60 -3.42 18.87 -6.56
CA GLU A 60 -2.31 19.77 -6.87
C GLU A 60 -2.47 20.30 -8.30
N THR A 61 -2.22 21.60 -8.49
CA THR A 61 -2.24 22.22 -9.82
C THR A 61 -0.82 22.52 -10.25
N ILE A 62 -0.39 21.91 -11.36
CA ILE A 62 0.89 22.17 -12.00
C ILE A 62 0.69 23.25 -13.06
N THR A 63 1.43 24.35 -12.97
CA THR A 63 1.31 25.48 -13.90
C THR A 63 2.22 25.31 -15.13
N GLY A 64 1.89 26.00 -16.23
CA GLY A 64 2.67 25.98 -17.48
C GLY A 64 1.96 25.31 -18.66
N ALA A 65 2.62 25.28 -19.83
CA ALA A 65 2.03 24.80 -21.09
C ALA A 65 1.70 23.29 -21.06
N GLY A 66 2.51 22.49 -20.36
CA GLY A 66 2.26 21.08 -20.06
C GLY A 66 1.64 20.83 -18.68
N GLY A 67 1.12 21.89 -18.05
CA GLY A 67 0.52 21.83 -16.72
C GLY A 67 -0.86 21.13 -16.71
N GLY A 68 -1.39 20.95 -15.51
CA GLY A 68 -2.61 20.19 -15.29
C GLY A 68 -2.90 20.04 -13.81
N VAL A 69 -3.63 18.97 -13.47
CA VAL A 69 -3.89 18.60 -12.09
C VAL A 69 -3.47 17.17 -11.79
N ILE A 70 -3.04 16.95 -10.56
CA ILE A 70 -2.76 15.62 -10.02
C ILE A 70 -3.66 15.44 -8.80
N PHE A 71 -4.41 14.34 -8.79
CA PHE A 71 -5.17 13.92 -7.61
C PHE A 71 -4.37 12.91 -6.79
N THR A 72 -4.25 13.17 -5.49
CA THR A 72 -3.61 12.28 -4.52
C THR A 72 -4.67 11.81 -3.52
N PRO A 73 -5.06 10.51 -3.54
CA PRO A 73 -6.00 9.97 -2.57
C PRO A 73 -5.52 10.13 -1.14
N SER A 74 -6.46 10.33 -0.23
CA SER A 74 -6.20 10.37 1.20
C SER A 74 -7.34 9.68 1.97
N ILE A 75 -7.18 9.69 3.28
CA ILE A 75 -8.18 9.26 4.24
C ILE A 75 -8.04 10.12 5.50
N SER A 76 -9.14 10.44 6.17
CA SER A 76 -9.09 11.19 7.43
C SER A 76 -8.35 10.39 8.51
N ASP A 77 -7.65 11.06 9.43
CA ASP A 77 -7.00 10.37 10.55
C ASP A 77 -8.03 9.70 11.47
N LYS A 78 -9.23 10.29 11.58
CA LYS A 78 -10.34 9.74 12.36
C LYS A 78 -10.87 8.43 11.76
N GLU A 79 -11.15 8.41 10.45
CA GLU A 79 -11.61 7.21 9.74
C GLU A 79 -10.53 6.13 9.76
N ALA A 80 -9.29 6.50 9.45
CA ALA A 80 -8.16 5.58 9.47
C ALA A 80 -7.97 4.93 10.85
N ARG A 81 -7.97 5.71 11.94
CA ARG A 81 -7.82 5.18 13.30
C ARG A 81 -8.99 4.28 13.69
N ALA A 82 -10.24 4.69 13.44
CA ALA A 82 -11.41 3.89 13.76
C ALA A 82 -11.38 2.52 13.08
N MET A 83 -10.94 2.46 11.81
CA MET A 83 -10.82 1.19 11.09
C MET A 83 -9.68 0.32 11.62
N VAL A 84 -8.55 0.91 11.98
CA VAL A 84 -7.44 0.15 12.59
C VAL A 84 -7.83 -0.37 13.98
N GLU A 85 -8.56 0.39 14.78
CA GLU A 85 -9.11 -0.05 16.07
C GLU A 85 -10.13 -1.20 15.90
N GLU A 86 -10.97 -1.15 14.88
CA GLU A 86 -11.87 -2.26 14.53
C GLU A 86 -11.06 -3.52 14.15
N LEU A 87 -9.98 -3.36 13.37
CA LEU A 87 -9.08 -4.45 13.02
C LEU A 87 -8.33 -5.01 14.24
N CYS A 88 -7.93 -4.18 15.21
CA CYS A 88 -7.37 -4.64 16.49
C CYS A 88 -8.38 -5.51 17.23
N THR A 89 -9.65 -5.11 17.25
CA THR A 89 -10.73 -5.86 17.91
C THR A 89 -10.92 -7.21 17.24
N LYS A 90 -11.03 -7.24 15.91
CA LYS A 90 -11.15 -8.49 15.14
C LYS A 90 -9.93 -9.38 15.38
N LEU A 91 -8.72 -8.84 15.26
CA LEU A 91 -7.50 -9.63 15.42
C LEU A 91 -7.31 -10.16 16.85
N SER A 92 -7.94 -9.53 17.84
CA SER A 92 -7.94 -9.98 19.24
C SER A 92 -8.89 -11.15 19.52
N GLU A 93 -9.66 -11.62 18.54
CA GLU A 93 -10.53 -12.79 18.68
C GLU A 93 -9.72 -14.07 18.93
N SER A 94 -10.09 -14.84 19.95
CA SER A 94 -9.34 -16.02 20.40
C SER A 94 -9.31 -17.16 19.39
N ASN A 95 -10.29 -17.24 18.48
CA ASN A 95 -10.34 -18.22 17.40
C ASN A 95 -9.27 -18.00 16.31
N ARG A 96 -8.46 -16.94 16.40
CA ARG A 96 -7.40 -16.63 15.43
C ARG A 96 -6.06 -17.28 15.76
N ILE A 97 -5.88 -17.83 16.96
CA ILE A 97 -4.63 -18.49 17.36
C ILE A 97 -4.58 -19.88 16.69
N LEU A 98 -3.52 -20.12 15.93
CA LEU A 98 -3.23 -21.37 15.25
C LEU A 98 -2.08 -22.13 15.95
N PRO A 99 -1.95 -23.45 15.73
CA PRO A 99 -0.86 -24.24 16.30
C PRO A 99 0.51 -23.64 15.99
N GLY A 100 1.40 -23.52 17.00
CA GLY A 100 2.72 -22.90 16.83
C GLY A 100 2.75 -21.38 17.04
N GLY A 101 1.66 -20.78 17.54
CA GLY A 101 1.59 -19.35 17.83
C GLY A 101 1.40 -18.48 16.58
N TYR A 102 0.94 -19.07 15.48
CA TYR A 102 0.57 -18.32 14.28
C TYR A 102 -0.81 -17.69 14.44
N ILE A 103 -1.07 -16.63 13.66
CA ILE A 103 -2.35 -15.92 13.69
C ILE A 103 -3.05 -16.08 12.33
N TYR A 104 -4.35 -16.32 12.38
CA TYR A 104 -5.20 -16.38 11.20
C TYR A 104 -5.58 -14.98 10.72
N LEU A 105 -5.02 -14.59 9.57
CA LEU A 105 -5.22 -13.27 8.91
C LEU A 105 -6.02 -13.35 7.61
N SER A 106 -6.27 -14.56 7.10
CA SER A 106 -6.69 -14.75 5.71
C SER A 106 -8.06 -14.15 5.41
N ASP A 107 -9.01 -14.22 6.35
CA ASP A 107 -10.33 -13.61 6.21
C ASP A 107 -10.21 -12.08 6.07
N LEU A 108 -9.39 -11.44 6.90
CA LEU A 108 -9.17 -10.00 6.87
C LEU A 108 -8.47 -9.56 5.57
N LEU A 109 -7.43 -10.28 5.16
CA LEU A 109 -6.64 -9.98 3.96
C LEU A 109 -7.29 -10.48 2.65
N SER A 110 -8.44 -11.14 2.74
CA SER A 110 -9.26 -11.52 1.58
C SER A 110 -10.46 -10.59 1.38
N THR A 111 -10.75 -9.69 2.33
CA THR A 111 -11.94 -8.84 2.31
C THR A 111 -11.65 -7.53 1.56
N PRO A 112 -12.29 -7.24 0.41
CA PRO A 112 -11.96 -6.07 -0.41
C PRO A 112 -12.15 -4.73 0.29
N SER A 113 -13.19 -4.58 1.11
CA SER A 113 -13.42 -3.34 1.87
C SER A 113 -12.29 -3.04 2.85
N ILE A 114 -11.81 -4.08 3.56
CA ILE A 114 -10.66 -3.98 4.46
C ILE A 114 -9.40 -3.62 3.67
N LEU A 115 -9.12 -4.34 2.58
CA LEU A 115 -7.95 -4.10 1.73
C LEU A 115 -7.92 -2.69 1.14
N ASN A 116 -9.05 -2.19 0.61
CA ASN A 116 -9.15 -0.85 0.03
C ASN A 116 -8.81 0.23 1.07
N ASN A 117 -9.33 0.08 2.28
CA ASN A 117 -9.08 1.01 3.38
C ASN A 117 -7.63 0.98 3.84
N ILE A 118 -7.06 -0.22 3.99
CA ILE A 118 -5.64 -0.39 4.31
C ILE A 118 -4.75 0.22 3.21
N GLY A 119 -5.09 -0.01 1.95
CA GLY A 119 -4.39 0.57 0.80
C GLY A 119 -4.32 2.09 0.89
N ARG A 120 -5.44 2.76 1.23
CA ARG A 120 -5.51 4.21 1.45
C ARG A 120 -4.63 4.67 2.62
N ILE A 121 -4.65 3.95 3.74
CA ILE A 121 -3.85 4.29 4.93
C ILE A 121 -2.34 4.20 4.63
N ILE A 122 -1.91 3.09 4.02
CA ILE A 122 -0.50 2.89 3.66
C ILE A 122 -0.10 3.94 2.61
N ALA A 123 -0.88 4.13 1.55
CA ALA A 123 -0.58 5.13 0.53
C ALA A 123 -0.47 6.55 1.12
N LYS A 124 -1.38 6.94 2.04
CA LYS A 124 -1.31 8.23 2.76
C LYS A 124 0.00 8.36 3.54
N THR A 125 0.43 7.30 4.21
CA THR A 125 1.67 7.30 5.02
C THR A 125 2.90 7.57 4.17
N PHE A 126 2.97 6.98 2.97
CA PHE A 126 4.11 7.12 2.07
C PHE A 126 3.94 8.18 0.98
N ARG A 127 2.87 9.01 1.02
CA ARG A 127 2.52 9.97 -0.05
C ARG A 127 3.60 10.98 -0.43
N LYS A 128 4.53 11.29 0.50
CA LYS A 128 5.65 12.23 0.26
C LYS A 128 6.84 11.57 -0.42
N GLN A 129 6.80 10.25 -0.57
CA GLN A 129 7.85 9.48 -1.18
C GLN A 129 7.48 9.19 -2.63
N LYS A 130 8.47 9.26 -3.52
CA LYS A 130 8.33 8.69 -4.85
C LYS A 130 8.37 7.17 -4.73
N ILE A 131 7.34 6.51 -5.25
CA ILE A 131 7.23 5.05 -5.33
C ILE A 131 6.98 4.71 -6.79
N ASP A 132 7.77 3.79 -7.33
CA ASP A 132 7.65 3.31 -8.71
C ASP A 132 7.06 1.89 -8.78
N ALA A 133 7.13 1.13 -7.67
CA ALA A 133 6.52 -0.19 -7.56
C ALA A 133 6.25 -0.58 -6.09
N VAL A 134 5.28 -1.47 -5.89
CA VAL A 134 5.05 -2.14 -4.59
C VAL A 134 5.56 -3.58 -4.66
N MET A 135 6.33 -4.03 -3.69
CA MET A 135 6.89 -5.39 -3.65
C MET A 135 6.34 -6.17 -2.46
N THR A 136 6.00 -7.43 -2.68
CA THR A 136 5.64 -8.36 -1.60
C THR A 136 6.14 -9.76 -1.91
N VAL A 137 6.11 -10.65 -0.92
CA VAL A 137 6.40 -12.09 -1.12
C VAL A 137 5.10 -12.88 -1.18
N ALA A 138 5.06 -13.90 -2.03
CA ALA A 138 3.92 -14.81 -2.07
C ALA A 138 3.73 -15.54 -0.72
N THR A 139 2.50 -15.77 -0.26
CA THR A 139 1.22 -15.55 -0.98
C THR A 139 0.30 -14.54 -0.28
N LYS A 140 0.31 -14.49 1.05
CA LYS A 140 -0.69 -13.75 1.85
C LYS A 140 -0.58 -12.22 1.72
N GLY A 141 0.61 -11.69 1.45
CA GLY A 141 0.83 -10.27 1.20
C GLY A 141 0.35 -9.78 -0.17
N VAL A 142 0.02 -10.67 -1.12
CA VAL A 142 -0.35 -10.30 -2.50
C VAL A 142 -1.61 -9.42 -2.59
N PRO A 143 -2.73 -9.74 -1.92
CA PRO A 143 -3.92 -8.88 -1.95
C PRO A 143 -3.65 -7.49 -1.36
N LEU A 144 -2.84 -7.42 -0.30
CA LEU A 144 -2.41 -6.18 0.33
C LEU A 144 -1.56 -5.33 -0.62
N ALA A 145 -0.58 -5.94 -1.30
CA ALA A 145 0.25 -5.26 -2.29
C ALA A 145 -0.57 -4.69 -3.43
N ASN A 146 -1.52 -5.47 -3.96
CA ASN A 146 -2.43 -5.00 -5.00
C ASN A 146 -3.26 -3.80 -4.51
N ALA A 147 -3.79 -3.84 -3.30
CA ALA A 147 -4.61 -2.76 -2.76
C ALA A 147 -3.81 -1.45 -2.58
N VAL A 148 -2.58 -1.54 -2.10
CA VAL A 148 -1.68 -0.38 -1.95
C VAL A 148 -1.27 0.16 -3.31
N ALA A 149 -0.85 -0.72 -4.23
CA ALA A 149 -0.40 -0.36 -5.56
C ALA A 149 -1.51 0.29 -6.40
N ASN A 150 -2.75 -0.19 -6.26
CA ASN A 150 -3.92 0.39 -6.90
C ASN A 150 -4.18 1.83 -6.45
N VAL A 151 -4.01 2.14 -5.16
CA VAL A 151 -4.17 3.52 -4.66
C VAL A 151 -3.02 4.41 -5.13
N LEU A 152 -1.80 3.89 -5.13
CA LEU A 152 -0.59 4.60 -5.58
C LEU A 152 -0.48 4.73 -7.10
N ASN A 153 -1.31 4.03 -7.86
CA ASN A 153 -1.25 3.93 -9.33
C ASN A 153 0.12 3.49 -9.86
N VAL A 154 0.68 2.44 -9.26
CA VAL A 154 1.98 1.85 -9.64
C VAL A 154 1.84 0.34 -9.83
N PRO A 155 2.72 -0.33 -10.59
CA PRO A 155 2.75 -1.78 -10.63
C PRO A 155 3.11 -2.38 -9.26
N PHE A 156 2.66 -3.62 -9.01
CA PHE A 156 3.19 -4.42 -7.92
C PHE A 156 3.90 -5.67 -8.44
N VAL A 157 4.91 -6.12 -7.69
CA VAL A 157 5.76 -7.26 -8.01
C VAL A 157 5.66 -8.30 -6.91
N ILE A 158 5.61 -9.57 -7.32
CA ILE A 158 5.48 -10.70 -6.41
C ILE A 158 6.81 -11.47 -6.40
N VAL A 159 7.49 -11.44 -5.28
CA VAL A 159 8.64 -12.29 -5.01
C VAL A 159 8.16 -13.72 -4.72
N ARG A 160 8.78 -14.70 -5.36
CA ARG A 160 8.43 -16.13 -5.22
C ARG A 160 9.36 -16.83 -4.23
N ARG A 161 8.87 -17.90 -3.60
CA ARG A 161 9.68 -18.80 -2.75
C ARG A 161 10.26 -19.98 -3.53
N ASP A 162 9.79 -20.20 -4.75
CA ASP A 162 10.20 -21.26 -5.65
C ASP A 162 10.51 -20.71 -7.05
N LEU A 163 11.47 -21.33 -7.73
CA LEU A 163 11.84 -20.97 -9.10
C LEU A 163 10.76 -21.44 -10.08
N LYS A 164 10.28 -20.54 -10.94
CA LYS A 164 9.36 -20.87 -12.04
C LYS A 164 10.06 -20.67 -13.37
N ILE A 165 10.19 -21.74 -14.16
CA ILE A 165 10.82 -21.70 -15.50
C ILE A 165 10.10 -20.69 -16.42
N THR A 166 8.78 -20.56 -16.27
CA THR A 166 7.95 -19.60 -17.03
C THR A 166 8.30 -18.14 -16.77
N GLU A 167 9.06 -17.83 -15.71
CA GLU A 167 9.49 -16.48 -15.36
C GLU A 167 10.82 -16.07 -16.02
N GLY A 168 11.52 -16.97 -16.70
CA GLY A 168 12.76 -16.66 -17.42
C GLY A 168 13.95 -16.36 -16.51
N SER A 169 14.84 -15.45 -16.95
CA SER A 169 16.02 -15.08 -16.16
C SER A 169 15.63 -14.47 -14.82
N THR A 170 16.16 -15.04 -13.75
CA THR A 170 15.71 -14.80 -12.38
C THR A 170 16.90 -14.49 -11.49
N VAL A 171 16.73 -13.53 -10.58
CA VAL A 171 17.64 -13.24 -9.47
C VAL A 171 17.16 -14.01 -8.26
N SER A 172 18.09 -14.57 -7.49
CA SER A 172 17.78 -15.25 -6.24
C SER A 172 18.63 -14.74 -5.09
N VAL A 173 18.01 -14.56 -3.92
CA VAL A 173 18.74 -14.29 -2.68
C VAL A 173 18.35 -15.31 -1.61
N ASN A 174 19.31 -15.59 -0.72
CA ASN A 174 19.10 -16.43 0.46
C ASN A 174 18.64 -15.55 1.62
N TYR A 175 17.71 -16.03 2.43
CA TYR A 175 17.23 -15.33 3.63
C TYR A 175 16.83 -16.33 4.72
N VAL A 176 16.73 -15.86 5.96
CA VAL A 176 16.23 -16.68 7.08
C VAL A 176 14.80 -16.25 7.39
N SER A 177 13.85 -17.18 7.30
CA SER A 177 12.45 -16.93 7.63
C SER A 177 12.20 -17.10 9.13
N GLY A 178 11.60 -16.11 9.78
CA GLY A 178 11.23 -16.19 11.20
C GLY A 178 10.18 -17.28 11.52
N SER A 179 9.55 -17.85 10.51
CA SER A 179 8.59 -18.96 10.64
C SER A 179 9.23 -20.34 10.45
N SER A 180 10.44 -20.41 9.90
CA SER A 180 11.04 -21.66 9.42
C SER A 180 12.17 -22.19 10.32
N GLY A 181 12.29 -21.68 11.55
CA GLY A 181 13.23 -22.20 12.57
C GLY A 181 14.68 -22.19 12.10
N ASP A 182 15.20 -21.02 11.72
CA ASP A 182 16.59 -20.80 11.27
C ASP A 182 17.02 -21.50 9.97
N ARG A 183 16.08 -22.10 9.24
CA ARG A 183 16.37 -22.64 7.90
C ARG A 183 16.58 -21.51 6.90
N ILE A 184 17.67 -21.60 6.13
CA ILE A 184 17.91 -20.75 4.97
C ILE A 184 16.88 -21.08 3.88
N GLU A 185 16.11 -20.08 3.49
CA GLU A 185 15.17 -20.11 2.38
C GLU A 185 15.69 -19.28 1.21
N LYS A 186 15.13 -19.52 0.02
CA LYS A 186 15.44 -18.76 -1.19
C LYS A 186 14.23 -17.98 -1.62
N MET A 187 14.47 -16.78 -2.14
CA MET A 187 13.45 -16.01 -2.83
C MET A 187 13.93 -15.62 -4.22
N PHE A 188 12.97 -15.49 -5.13
CA PHE A 188 13.20 -15.38 -6.56
C PHE A 188 12.39 -14.24 -7.13
N LEU A 189 13.00 -13.44 -8.01
CA LEU A 189 12.31 -12.45 -8.83
C LEU A 189 12.86 -12.44 -10.25
N SER A 190 11.97 -12.47 -11.24
CA SER A 190 12.38 -12.33 -12.63
C SER A 190 13.00 -10.97 -12.90
N LYS A 191 14.08 -10.94 -13.69
CA LYS A 191 14.76 -9.69 -14.10
C LYS A 191 13.86 -8.71 -14.86
N ARG A 192 12.76 -9.19 -15.44
CA ARG A 192 11.78 -8.35 -16.16
C ARG A 192 10.64 -7.84 -15.27
N SER A 193 10.52 -8.34 -14.03
CA SER A 193 9.41 -7.97 -13.14
C SER A 193 9.60 -6.61 -12.49
N LEU A 194 10.84 -6.15 -12.32
CA LEU A 194 11.16 -4.85 -11.72
C LEU A 194 12.16 -4.12 -12.60
N LYS A 195 11.92 -2.84 -12.86
CA LYS A 195 12.84 -1.99 -13.62
C LYS A 195 14.02 -1.61 -12.72
N ALA A 196 15.22 -1.58 -13.28
CA ALA A 196 16.39 -1.12 -12.55
C ALA A 196 16.25 0.35 -12.12
N GLY A 197 16.76 0.70 -10.94
CA GLY A 197 16.64 2.06 -10.38
C GLY A 197 15.25 2.41 -9.84
N SER A 198 14.33 1.46 -9.72
CA SER A 198 13.00 1.71 -9.17
C SER A 198 13.05 1.98 -7.67
N ARG A 199 12.20 2.89 -7.19
CA ARG A 199 12.01 3.14 -5.76
C ARG A 199 10.81 2.34 -5.26
N VAL A 200 11.06 1.37 -4.38
CA VAL A 200 10.10 0.29 -4.10
C VAL A 200 9.57 0.37 -2.67
N LEU A 201 8.24 0.35 -2.52
CA LEU A 201 7.58 0.15 -1.24
C LEU A 201 7.39 -1.35 -0.99
N ILE A 202 8.01 -1.88 0.07
CA ILE A 202 7.79 -3.27 0.47
C ILE A 202 6.54 -3.35 1.35
N VAL A 203 5.68 -4.32 1.08
CA VAL A 203 4.54 -4.64 1.93
C VAL A 203 4.45 -6.13 2.26
N ASP A 204 4.09 -6.43 3.51
CA ASP A 204 3.99 -7.81 4.00
C ASP A 204 2.80 -7.99 4.95
N ASP A 205 2.31 -9.22 5.09
CA ASP A 205 1.16 -9.50 5.96
C ASP A 205 1.54 -9.55 7.44
N PHE A 206 2.67 -10.16 7.78
CA PHE A 206 3.05 -10.36 9.17
C PHE A 206 4.56 -10.26 9.42
N LEU A 207 4.97 -9.23 10.17
CA LEU A 207 6.36 -9.02 10.54
C LEU A 207 6.70 -9.73 11.86
N LYS A 208 7.50 -10.80 11.77
CA LYS A 208 8.04 -11.51 12.94
C LYS A 208 9.47 -11.07 13.25
N GLY A 209 10.46 -11.72 12.64
CA GLY A 209 11.90 -11.45 12.85
C GLY A 209 12.55 -10.60 11.75
N GLY A 210 11.78 -10.04 10.80
CA GLY A 210 12.32 -9.17 9.74
C GLY A 210 13.07 -9.86 8.60
N GLY A 211 13.47 -11.12 8.73
CA GLY A 211 14.29 -11.81 7.72
C GLY A 211 13.69 -11.88 6.31
N THR A 212 12.36 -12.02 6.18
CA THR A 212 11.66 -11.94 4.88
C THR A 212 11.83 -10.56 4.24
N VAL A 213 11.64 -9.48 5.01
CA VAL A 213 11.81 -8.10 4.55
C VAL A 213 13.27 -7.83 4.19
N ASN A 214 14.22 -8.27 5.01
CA ASN A 214 15.65 -8.13 4.73
C ASN A 214 16.08 -8.89 3.46
N GLY A 215 15.47 -10.06 3.21
CA GLY A 215 15.64 -10.77 1.96
C GLY A 215 15.12 -9.97 0.76
N MET A 216 13.92 -9.38 0.86
CA MET A 216 13.40 -8.51 -0.21
C MET A 216 14.26 -7.26 -0.43
N ILE A 217 14.79 -6.64 0.64
CA ILE A 217 15.74 -5.53 0.55
C ILE A 217 17.03 -5.97 -0.17
N SER A 218 17.55 -7.15 0.17
CA SER A 218 18.72 -7.72 -0.50
C SER A 218 18.45 -7.95 -1.98
N LEU A 219 17.25 -8.41 -2.32
CA LEU A 219 16.82 -8.61 -3.70
C LEU A 219 16.69 -7.28 -4.46
N LEU A 220 16.25 -6.19 -3.82
CA LEU A 220 16.23 -4.85 -4.45
C LEU A 220 17.64 -4.38 -4.87
N ARG A 221 18.66 -4.68 -4.07
CA ARG A 221 20.05 -4.31 -4.39
C ARG A 221 20.53 -4.97 -5.69
N GLU A 222 20.11 -6.19 -5.97
CA GLU A 222 20.44 -6.90 -7.21
C GLU A 222 19.78 -6.29 -8.47
N PHE A 223 18.79 -5.42 -8.29
CA PHE A 223 18.11 -4.66 -9.35
C PHE A 223 18.54 -3.18 -9.35
N ASP A 224 19.62 -2.81 -8.65
CA ASP A 224 20.03 -1.41 -8.45
C ASP A 224 18.85 -0.51 -8.01
N SER A 225 17.93 -1.08 -7.23
CA SER A 225 16.68 -0.45 -6.82
C SER A 225 16.74 -0.02 -5.37
N GLU A 226 15.98 1.02 -5.03
CA GLU A 226 16.02 1.65 -3.72
C GLU A 226 14.79 1.26 -2.89
N LEU A 227 14.97 1.11 -1.58
CA LEU A 227 13.86 0.98 -0.64
C LEU A 227 13.22 2.34 -0.39
N ALA A 228 11.95 2.50 -0.74
CA ALA A 228 11.14 3.65 -0.35
C ALA A 228 10.76 3.55 1.14
N GLY A 229 10.31 2.37 1.56
CA GLY A 229 9.94 2.05 2.93
C GLY A 229 9.35 0.66 3.04
N VAL A 230 8.92 0.30 4.25
CA VAL A 230 8.29 -0.98 4.56
C VAL A 230 6.97 -0.71 5.28
N ALA A 231 5.89 -1.35 4.85
CA ALA A 231 4.60 -1.32 5.54
C ALA A 231 4.07 -2.74 5.77
N VAL A 232 3.64 -3.07 6.98
CA VAL A 232 3.15 -4.41 7.31
C VAL A 232 1.75 -4.36 7.92
N PHE A 233 0.94 -5.36 7.61
CA PHE A 233 -0.42 -5.42 8.16
C PHE A 233 -0.38 -5.62 9.67
N ALA A 234 0.38 -6.60 10.15
CA ALA A 234 0.58 -6.81 11.57
C ALA A 234 2.04 -7.12 11.89
N GLU A 235 2.44 -6.84 13.13
CA GLU A 235 3.76 -7.15 13.63
C GLU A 235 3.73 -7.88 14.97
N ASN A 236 4.78 -8.64 15.30
CA ASN A 236 4.94 -9.29 16.60
C ASN A 236 5.91 -8.54 17.51
N ALA A 237 5.40 -7.88 18.55
CA ALA A 237 6.23 -7.11 19.50
C ALA A 237 7.19 -7.97 20.34
N GLN A 238 6.95 -9.28 20.44
CA GLN A 238 7.74 -10.18 21.30
C GLN A 238 9.04 -10.68 20.66
N THR A 239 9.27 -10.39 19.38
CA THR A 239 10.47 -10.84 18.65
C THR A 239 11.49 -9.72 18.60
N GLU A 240 12.71 -9.96 19.10
CA GLU A 240 13.83 -9.05 18.89
C GLU A 240 14.16 -8.94 17.40
N ARG A 241 14.49 -7.73 16.94
CA ARG A 241 14.78 -7.44 15.54
C ARG A 241 16.03 -6.59 15.43
N GLU A 242 16.82 -6.86 14.41
CA GLU A 242 17.84 -5.92 13.94
C GLU A 242 17.17 -4.64 13.41
N HIS A 243 17.92 -3.52 13.38
CA HIS A 243 17.45 -2.22 12.93
C HIS A 243 16.76 -2.29 11.55
N LEU A 244 15.43 -2.25 11.56
CA LEU A 244 14.57 -2.16 10.39
C LEU A 244 13.56 -1.05 10.64
N ASP A 245 13.54 -0.03 9.77
CA ASP A 245 12.50 0.99 9.79
C ASP A 245 11.27 0.48 9.00
N TYR A 246 10.11 0.48 9.64
CA TYR A 246 8.86 0.00 9.07
C TYR A 246 7.66 0.68 9.73
N LYS A 247 6.54 0.64 9.00
CA LYS A 247 5.24 1.04 9.52
C LYS A 247 4.30 -0.16 9.65
N SER A 248 3.64 -0.32 10.79
CA SER A 248 2.70 -1.41 11.09
C SER A 248 1.31 -0.86 11.38
N LEU A 249 0.27 -1.48 10.84
CA LEU A 249 -1.12 -1.11 11.21
C LEU A 249 -1.48 -1.67 12.58
N LEU A 250 -1.11 -2.93 12.82
CA LEU A 250 -1.46 -3.67 14.04
C LEU A 250 -0.20 -4.16 14.73
N LYS A 251 -0.15 -4.04 16.05
CA LYS A 251 0.93 -4.54 16.89
C LYS A 251 0.40 -5.63 17.80
N VAL A 252 0.81 -6.87 17.56
CA VAL A 252 0.50 -7.98 18.44
C VAL A 252 1.45 -7.93 19.63
N THR A 253 0.93 -7.55 20.80
CA THR A 253 1.72 -7.36 22.01
C THR A 253 1.91 -8.65 22.79
N ASN A 254 0.93 -9.55 22.76
CA ASN A 254 1.00 -10.83 23.43
C ASN A 254 0.20 -11.90 22.68
N ILE A 255 0.76 -13.11 22.59
CA ILE A 255 0.07 -14.32 22.13
C ILE A 255 0.28 -15.39 23.21
N ASP A 256 -0.78 -15.69 23.96
CA ASP A 256 -0.78 -16.80 24.92
C ASP A 256 -1.59 -17.96 24.35
N VAL A 257 -0.85 -18.93 23.80
CA VAL A 257 -1.41 -20.16 23.24
C VAL A 257 -2.07 -21.03 24.31
N LYS A 258 -1.62 -20.96 25.58
CA LYS A 258 -2.18 -21.79 26.66
C LYS A 258 -3.54 -21.25 27.13
N SER A 259 -3.66 -19.94 27.27
CA SER A 259 -4.93 -19.30 27.67
C SER A 259 -5.83 -18.93 26.49
N ASN A 260 -5.42 -19.26 25.26
CA ASN A 260 -6.09 -18.91 24.01
C ASN A 260 -6.41 -17.41 23.92
N LYS A 261 -5.45 -16.57 24.30
CA LYS A 261 -5.61 -15.11 24.40
C LYS A 261 -4.58 -14.42 23.53
N ILE A 262 -5.05 -13.48 22.72
CA ILE A 262 -4.21 -12.58 21.92
C ILE A 262 -4.51 -11.14 22.32
N SER A 263 -3.49 -10.29 22.33
CA SER A 263 -3.61 -8.87 22.61
C SER A 263 -3.00 -8.08 21.45
N VAL A 264 -3.79 -7.17 20.90
CA VAL A 264 -3.45 -6.39 19.71
C VAL A 264 -3.72 -4.92 19.99
N GLU A 265 -2.75 -4.10 19.65
CA GLU A 265 -2.81 -2.64 19.74
C GLU A 265 -2.62 -2.02 18.36
N VAL A 266 -2.90 -0.73 18.26
CA VAL A 266 -2.58 0.06 17.07
C VAL A 266 -1.06 0.07 16.90
N GLY A 267 -0.60 -0.22 15.68
CA GLY A 267 0.82 -0.15 15.32
C GLY A 267 1.32 1.28 15.12
N ASN A 268 2.56 1.41 14.66
CA ASN A 268 3.25 2.69 14.53
C ASN A 268 2.93 3.47 13.22
N ILE A 269 1.93 3.02 12.45
CA ILE A 269 1.52 3.65 11.17
C ILE A 269 1.18 5.14 11.33
N PHE A 270 0.68 5.56 12.49
CA PHE A 270 0.29 6.94 12.78
C PHE A 270 1.40 7.77 13.45
N ASP A 271 2.54 7.16 13.72
CA ASP A 271 3.69 7.85 14.32
C ASP A 271 4.36 8.75 13.27
N LYS A 272 4.86 9.91 13.73
CA LYS A 272 5.48 10.93 12.86
C LYS A 272 6.83 10.50 12.30
#